data_AF-A0A9E1W4F1-F1
#
_entry.id   AF-A0A9E1W4F1-F1
#
_cell.length_a   1.000
_cell.length_b   1.000
_cell.length_c   1.000
_cell.angle_alpha   90.00
_cell.angle_beta   90.00
_cell.angle_gamma   90.00
#
_symmetry.space_group_name_H-M   'P 1'
#
loop_
_entity.id
_entity.type
_entity.pdbx_description
1 polymer ?
#
loop_
_entity_poly.entity_id
_entity_poly.type
_entity_poly.pdbx_seq_one_letter_code
_entity_poly.pdbx_strand_id
1 'polypeptide(L)'
;MRAYRLHAASWSRIVTHRVRRPEAIADRLLSRRRPDQSVPNDGQMVLLTCNHQVDPRTGAPVDRRELLDRIIEALSIPEVDGVVASADLLEELTLLNMLEHRFAFCSASGDPHVGAISGLGGSCGGVASSTIAASRFDGALLSQRWDARGPPQASQPWCVAADVAELAAHALPTILDLCITDPDGRPEFDTTWTDWIEPLHATTSALATGVGVWITVPAISGLAHLA
;
A
#
# COMPACT_ATOMS: atom_id res chain seq x y z
N MET A 1 -10.28 24.44 12.30
CA MET A 1 -9.02 24.99 12.82
C MET A 1 -7.91 24.06 12.32
N ARG A 2 -7.14 24.43 11.28
CA ARG A 2 -6.04 23.58 10.77
C ARG A 2 -4.86 23.74 11.72
N ALA A 3 -4.64 22.75 12.61
CA ALA A 3 -3.61 22.81 13.65
C ALA A 3 -2.20 22.51 13.12
N TYR A 4 -2.11 21.88 11.95
CA TYR A 4 -0.84 21.56 11.31
C TYR A 4 -0.78 22.22 9.93
N ARG A 5 0.40 22.74 9.63
CA ARG A 5 0.88 23.05 8.30
C ARG A 5 2.31 22.54 8.29
N LEU A 6 2.64 21.68 7.34
CA LEU A 6 4.02 21.23 7.15
C LEU A 6 4.93 22.45 7.14
N HIS A 7 5.80 22.54 8.15
CA HIS A 7 6.61 23.74 8.36
C HIS A 7 7.47 24.00 7.12
N ALA A 8 7.65 25.26 6.73
CA ALA A 8 8.38 25.62 5.51
C ALA A 8 9.79 25.03 5.49
N ALA A 9 10.45 24.94 6.66
CA ALA A 9 11.74 24.29 6.81
C ALA A 9 11.69 22.78 6.52
N SER A 10 10.63 22.08 6.91
CA SER A 10 10.44 20.65 6.64
C SER A 10 10.29 20.40 5.14
N TRP A 11 9.49 21.23 4.45
CA TRP A 11 9.38 21.15 3.00
C TRP A 11 10.70 21.47 2.29
N SER A 12 11.39 22.52 2.73
CA SER A 12 12.70 22.87 2.19
C SER A 12 13.72 21.75 2.38
N ARG A 13 13.68 21.03 3.51
CA ARG A 13 14.53 19.86 3.77
C ARG A 13 14.29 18.76 2.74
N ILE A 14 13.04 18.44 2.40
CA ILE A 14 12.71 17.47 1.35
C ILE A 14 13.34 17.89 0.02
N VAL A 15 13.07 19.13 -0.42
CA VAL A 15 13.56 19.64 -1.70
C VAL A 15 15.09 19.63 -1.75
N THR A 16 15.75 20.13 -0.70
CA THR A 16 17.22 20.18 -0.64
C THR A 16 17.82 18.79 -0.67
N HIS A 17 17.28 17.82 0.06
CA HIS A 17 17.79 16.44 0.01
C HIS A 17 17.56 15.81 -1.36
N ARG A 18 16.37 15.92 -1.94
CA ARG A 18 16.09 15.36 -3.29
C ARG A 18 17.03 15.93 -4.37
N VAL A 19 17.38 17.21 -4.30
CA VAL A 19 18.18 17.88 -5.35
C VAL A 19 19.68 17.82 -5.08
N ARG A 20 20.11 17.98 -3.82
CA ARG A 20 21.52 18.20 -3.48
C ARG A 20 22.17 17.06 -2.73
N ARG A 21 21.38 16.16 -2.14
CA ARG A 21 21.85 15.03 -1.32
C ARG A 21 20.94 13.80 -1.43
N PRO A 22 20.68 13.27 -2.64
CA PRO A 22 19.76 12.16 -2.85
C PRO A 22 20.18 10.89 -2.09
N GLU A 23 21.48 10.67 -1.88
CA GLU A 23 22.05 9.58 -1.09
C GLU A 23 21.51 9.54 0.35
N ALA A 24 21.10 10.69 0.90
CA ALA A 24 20.58 10.79 2.26
C ALA A 24 19.25 10.03 2.46
N ILE A 25 18.53 9.70 1.39
CA ILE A 25 17.33 8.86 1.48
C ILE A 25 17.72 7.43 1.86
N ALA A 26 18.66 6.84 1.12
CA ALA A 26 19.15 5.49 1.38
C ALA A 26 19.81 5.39 2.76
N ASP A 27 20.63 6.38 3.14
CA ASP A 27 21.28 6.43 4.45
C ASP A 27 20.26 6.47 5.60
N ARG A 28 19.17 7.24 5.44
CA ARG A 28 18.09 7.29 6.44
C ARG A 28 17.26 6.02 6.46
N LEU A 29 16.91 5.43 5.31
CA LEU A 29 16.23 4.13 5.26
C LEU A 29 17.05 3.02 5.92
N LEU A 30 18.38 3.10 5.82
CA LEU A 30 19.30 2.16 6.46
C LEU A 30 19.38 2.38 7.98
N SER A 31 19.37 3.63 8.44
CA SER A 31 19.60 3.98 9.85
C SER A 31 18.33 4.20 10.68
N ARG A 32 17.15 4.30 10.04
CA ARG A 32 15.88 4.48 10.74
C ARG A 32 15.62 3.32 11.70
N ARG A 33 14.95 3.62 12.79
CA ARG A 33 14.48 2.61 13.73
C ARG A 33 13.22 1.98 13.16
N ARG A 34 13.23 0.66 13.03
CA ARG A 34 12.05 -0.13 12.67
C ARG A 34 11.29 -0.51 13.94
N PRO A 35 10.01 -0.92 13.85
CA PRO A 35 9.32 -1.56 14.96
C PRO A 35 10.11 -2.76 15.49
N ASP A 36 10.10 -2.97 16.80
CA ASP A 36 10.87 -4.05 17.45
C ASP A 36 10.29 -5.45 17.13
N GLN A 37 9.03 -5.51 16.71
CA GLN A 37 8.30 -6.72 16.37
C GLN A 37 7.62 -6.58 15.01
N SER A 38 7.42 -7.70 14.32
CA SER A 38 6.73 -7.73 13.01
C SER A 38 5.22 -7.51 13.10
N VAL A 39 4.64 -7.69 14.29
CA VAL A 39 3.23 -7.43 14.60
C VAL A 39 3.20 -6.70 15.95
N PRO A 40 2.30 -5.71 16.16
CA PRO A 40 2.14 -5.07 17.45
C PRO A 40 1.76 -6.04 18.56
N ASN A 41 2.09 -5.69 19.81
CA ASN A 41 1.94 -6.58 20.98
C ASN A 41 0.50 -7.03 21.25
N ASP A 42 -0.48 -6.21 20.87
CA ASP A 42 -1.91 -6.50 21.02
C ASP A 42 -2.48 -7.36 19.87
N GLY A 43 -1.64 -7.68 18.87
CA GLY A 43 -2.03 -8.44 17.69
C GLY A 43 -2.87 -7.63 16.69
N GLN A 44 -3.04 -6.33 16.89
CA GLN A 44 -3.78 -5.44 16.00
C GLN A 44 -2.80 -4.55 15.23
N MET A 45 -3.12 -4.22 13.98
CA MET A 45 -2.28 -3.33 13.18
C MET A 45 -3.15 -2.30 12.47
N VAL A 46 -2.80 -1.02 12.61
CA VAL A 46 -3.45 0.10 11.95
C VAL A 46 -2.46 0.78 11.01
N LEU A 47 -2.75 0.71 9.71
CA LEU A 47 -1.93 1.33 8.67
C LEU A 47 -2.71 2.42 7.95
N LEU A 48 -2.04 3.54 7.66
CA LEU A 48 -2.58 4.58 6.79
C LEU A 48 -2.26 4.28 5.34
N THR A 49 -3.28 4.07 4.51
CA THR A 49 -3.11 3.94 3.06
C THR A 49 -3.13 5.31 2.40
N CYS A 50 -2.03 5.71 1.76
CA CYS A 50 -1.83 7.07 1.25
C CYS A 50 -1.43 7.11 -0.23
N ASN A 51 -2.03 6.24 -1.04
CA ASN A 51 -1.67 6.05 -2.45
C ASN A 51 -2.45 6.94 -3.43
N HIS A 52 -3.54 7.56 -3.00
CA HIS A 52 -4.43 8.33 -3.88
C HIS A 52 -3.89 9.74 -4.13
N GLN A 53 -3.64 10.06 -5.40
CA GLN A 53 -3.24 11.38 -5.87
C GLN A 53 -4.43 12.28 -6.21
N VAL A 54 -5.64 11.70 -6.28
CA VAL A 54 -6.89 12.38 -6.58
C VAL A 54 -7.86 12.19 -5.41
N ASP A 55 -8.51 13.27 -4.97
CA ASP A 55 -9.56 13.20 -3.96
C ASP A 55 -10.80 12.50 -4.57
N PRO A 56 -11.24 11.35 -4.04
CA PRO A 56 -12.34 10.59 -4.61
C PRO A 56 -13.69 11.32 -4.52
N ARG A 57 -13.83 12.33 -3.66
CA ARG A 57 -15.07 13.12 -3.52
C ARG A 57 -15.19 14.24 -4.55
N THR A 58 -14.06 14.83 -4.92
CA THR A 58 -14.02 16.04 -5.75
C THR A 58 -13.42 15.80 -7.13
N GLY A 59 -12.70 14.70 -7.32
CA GLY A 59 -11.93 14.41 -8.53
C GLY A 59 -10.73 15.34 -8.72
N ALA A 60 -10.41 16.17 -7.72
CA ALA A 60 -9.32 17.14 -7.80
C ALA A 60 -7.99 16.50 -7.37
N PRO A 61 -6.85 16.92 -7.98
CA PRO A 61 -5.54 16.50 -7.50
C PRO A 61 -5.31 16.97 -6.07
N VAL A 62 -4.73 16.10 -5.25
CA VAL A 62 -4.40 16.42 -3.87
C VAL A 62 -3.06 17.16 -3.83
N ASP A 63 -3.04 18.34 -3.18
CA ASP A 63 -1.78 19.06 -2.98
C ASP A 63 -0.82 18.22 -2.12
N ARG A 64 0.41 18.02 -2.62
CA ARG A 64 1.38 17.12 -1.97
C ARG A 64 1.78 17.57 -0.57
N ARG A 65 1.83 18.89 -0.30
CA ARG A 65 2.16 19.40 1.04
C ARG A 65 1.00 19.16 1.99
N GLU A 66 -0.23 19.38 1.53
CA GLU A 66 -1.43 19.08 2.31
C GLU A 66 -1.56 17.59 2.61
N LEU A 67 -1.24 16.72 1.64
CA LEU A 67 -1.21 15.27 1.87
C LEU A 67 -0.20 14.89 2.95
N LEU A 68 1.05 15.33 2.83
CA LEU A 68 2.09 15.06 3.83
C LEU A 68 1.70 15.57 5.22
N ASP A 69 1.12 16.76 5.30
CA ASP A 69 0.67 17.36 6.56
C ASP A 69 -0.39 16.49 7.26
N ARG A 70 -1.38 16.00 6.50
CA ARG A 70 -2.42 15.10 7.02
C ARG A 70 -1.88 13.74 7.44
N ILE A 71 -0.89 13.22 6.71
CA ILE A 71 -0.23 11.95 7.07
C ILE A 71 0.54 12.11 8.36
N ILE A 72 1.29 13.22 8.53
CA ILE A 72 2.04 13.50 9.75
C ILE A 72 1.10 13.66 10.94
N GLU A 73 -0.02 14.36 10.76
CA GLU A 73 -1.05 14.49 11.79
C GLU A 73 -1.61 13.11 12.17
N ALA A 74 -1.97 12.28 11.20
CA ALA A 74 -2.48 10.94 11.48
C ALA A 74 -1.42 10.03 12.12
N LEU A 75 -0.15 10.13 11.72
CA LEU A 75 0.97 9.42 12.35
C LEU A 75 1.31 9.91 13.76
N SER A 76 0.78 11.05 14.20
CA SER A 76 0.91 11.50 15.58
C SER A 76 -0.01 10.74 16.54
N ILE A 77 -1.02 10.05 16.01
CA ILE A 77 -1.92 9.18 16.77
C ILE A 77 -1.11 7.93 17.20
N PRO A 78 -1.00 7.64 18.50
CA PRO A 78 -0.20 6.51 18.99
C PRO A 78 -0.58 5.17 18.36
N GLU A 79 -1.88 4.95 18.17
CA GLU A 79 -2.50 3.72 17.66
C GLU A 79 -2.23 3.47 16.17
N VAL A 80 -1.63 4.42 15.43
CA VAL A 80 -1.33 4.25 14.01
C VAL A 80 0.07 3.67 13.83
N ASP A 81 0.17 2.37 13.55
CA ASP A 81 1.46 1.65 13.50
C ASP A 81 2.33 1.98 12.29
N GLY A 82 1.75 2.46 11.20
CA GLY A 82 2.53 2.73 9.99
C GLY A 82 1.76 3.27 8.80
N VAL A 83 2.42 3.23 7.65
CA VAL A 83 1.93 3.77 6.38
C VAL A 83 2.10 2.75 5.26
N VAL A 84 1.09 2.64 4.41
CA VAL A 84 1.20 2.07 3.07
C VAL A 84 1.17 3.22 2.07
N ALA A 85 2.25 3.40 1.32
CA ALA A 85 2.35 4.49 0.35
C ALA A 85 3.24 4.14 -0.85
N SER A 86 3.20 4.97 -1.88
CA SER A 86 4.17 4.93 -2.97
C SER A 86 5.59 5.24 -2.46
N ALA A 87 6.60 4.72 -3.16
CA ALA A 87 8.00 4.87 -2.76
C ALA A 87 8.40 6.34 -2.53
N ASP A 88 8.01 7.25 -3.43
CA ASP A 88 8.31 8.68 -3.31
C ASP A 88 7.72 9.33 -2.05
N LEU A 89 6.55 8.87 -1.58
CA LEU A 89 5.93 9.37 -0.36
C LEU A 89 6.62 8.80 0.88
N LEU A 90 6.97 7.52 0.87
CA LEU A 90 7.74 6.90 1.95
C LEU A 90 9.14 7.52 2.09
N GLU A 91 9.80 7.84 0.99
CA GLU A 91 11.07 8.56 0.99
C GLU A 91 10.94 9.94 1.65
N GLU A 92 9.88 10.69 1.33
CA GLU A 92 9.63 12.00 1.94
C GLU A 92 9.37 11.90 3.43
N LEU A 93 8.53 10.95 3.86
CA LEU A 93 8.30 10.67 5.28
C LEU A 93 9.59 10.24 5.99
N THR A 94 10.46 9.49 5.31
CA THR A 94 11.79 9.12 5.81
C THR A 94 12.68 10.36 5.99
N LEU A 95 12.77 11.23 4.99
CA LEU A 95 13.51 12.50 5.09
C LEU A 95 12.98 13.40 6.21
N LEU A 96 11.69 13.25 6.53
CA LEU A 96 11.05 13.96 7.62
C LEU A 96 11.28 13.33 9.01
N ASN A 97 11.84 12.11 9.08
CA ASN A 97 11.96 11.26 10.26
C ASN A 97 10.59 10.83 10.85
N MET A 98 9.57 10.71 10.00
CA MET A 98 8.20 10.36 10.42
C MET A 98 7.96 8.84 10.49
N LEU A 99 8.91 8.05 10.00
CA LEU A 99 8.83 6.57 9.97
C LEU A 99 9.68 5.90 11.05
N GLU A 100 10.15 6.65 12.04
CA GLU A 100 10.88 6.10 13.19
C GLU A 100 9.93 5.27 14.06
N HIS A 101 10.28 4.01 14.31
CA HIS A 101 9.47 3.03 15.02
C HIS A 101 8.09 2.74 14.38
N ARG A 102 7.93 3.06 13.09
CA ARG A 102 6.69 2.83 12.34
C ARG A 102 6.93 1.87 11.16
N PHE A 103 5.90 1.11 10.80
CA PHE A 103 5.92 0.30 9.59
C PHE A 103 5.80 1.17 8.33
N ALA A 104 6.53 0.79 7.29
CA ALA A 104 6.51 1.41 5.97
C ALA A 104 6.35 0.33 4.90
N PHE A 105 5.15 0.20 4.33
CA PHE A 105 4.84 -0.73 3.26
C PHE A 105 4.78 0.01 1.92
N CYS A 106 5.57 -0.44 0.95
CA CYS A 106 5.54 0.16 -0.38
C CYS A 106 4.37 -0.41 -1.19
N SER A 107 3.50 0.46 -1.69
CA SER A 107 2.49 0.05 -2.66
C SER A 107 3.17 -0.28 -3.99
N ALA A 108 3.08 -1.54 -4.41
CA ALA A 108 3.49 -1.91 -5.76
C ALA A 108 2.45 -1.45 -6.77
N SER A 109 1.16 -1.46 -6.41
CA SER A 109 0.08 -1.02 -7.27
C SER A 109 0.02 0.51 -7.35
N GLY A 110 0.08 1.07 -8.56
CA GLY A 110 -0.11 2.50 -8.81
C GLY A 110 -1.52 2.99 -8.45
N ASP A 111 -1.75 4.30 -8.50
CA ASP A 111 -3.06 4.89 -8.16
C ASP A 111 -4.15 4.35 -9.10
N PRO A 112 -5.20 3.69 -8.56
CA PRO A 112 -6.29 3.14 -9.36
C PRO A 112 -7.07 4.18 -10.15
N HIS A 113 -7.05 5.46 -9.74
CA HIS A 113 -7.77 6.56 -10.38
C HIS A 113 -6.95 7.28 -11.45
N VAL A 114 -5.63 7.08 -11.47
CA VAL A 114 -4.78 7.56 -12.55
C VAL A 114 -4.90 6.52 -13.66
N GLY A 115 -5.89 6.72 -14.53
CA GLY A 115 -6.20 5.81 -15.64
C GLY A 115 -4.94 5.35 -16.35
N ALA A 116 -4.82 4.03 -16.54
CA ALA A 116 -3.71 3.45 -17.27
C ALA A 116 -3.64 4.10 -18.66
N ILE A 117 -2.58 4.89 -18.91
CA ILE A 117 -2.17 5.27 -20.27
C ILE A 117 -1.55 4.04 -20.99
N SER A 118 -1.87 2.83 -20.54
CA SER A 118 -1.41 1.59 -21.12
C SER A 118 -2.58 0.97 -21.87
N GLY A 119 -2.81 1.48 -23.09
CA GLY A 119 -3.48 0.70 -24.10
C GLY A 119 -2.66 -0.55 -24.38
N LEU A 120 -3.34 -1.70 -24.45
CA LEU A 120 -2.83 -3.03 -24.82
C LEU A 120 -2.01 -3.74 -23.73
N GLY A 121 -2.66 -4.71 -23.08
CA GLY A 121 -2.01 -5.93 -22.59
C GLY A 121 -1.30 -5.84 -21.24
N GLY A 122 -1.96 -6.33 -20.19
CA GLY A 122 -1.34 -7.19 -19.17
C GLY A 122 -0.23 -6.64 -18.26
N SER A 123 0.08 -5.34 -18.26
CA SER A 123 1.12 -4.85 -17.35
C SER A 123 0.56 -4.48 -15.99
N CYS A 124 1.01 -5.21 -14.98
CA CYS A 124 1.17 -4.78 -13.60
C CYS A 124 1.78 -3.35 -13.62
N GLY A 125 0.94 -2.32 -13.54
CA GLY A 125 1.31 -0.90 -13.70
C GLY A 125 1.98 -0.34 -12.45
N GLY A 126 2.95 -1.09 -11.93
CA GLY A 126 3.45 -0.99 -10.57
C GLY A 126 4.96 -1.07 -10.45
N VAL A 127 5.46 -0.81 -9.23
CA VAL A 127 6.87 -0.99 -8.90
C VAL A 127 7.16 -2.49 -8.82
N ALA A 128 8.15 -2.97 -9.56
CA ALA A 128 8.55 -4.37 -9.54
C ALA A 128 8.95 -4.83 -8.14
N SER A 129 8.60 -6.07 -7.79
CA SER A 129 8.88 -6.67 -6.48
C SER A 129 10.37 -6.65 -6.11
N SER A 130 11.25 -6.95 -7.07
CA SER A 130 12.72 -6.77 -6.93
C SER A 130 13.13 -5.35 -6.51
N THR A 131 12.50 -4.32 -7.08
CA THR A 131 12.78 -2.93 -6.74
C THR A 131 12.36 -2.64 -5.29
N ILE A 132 11.17 -3.10 -4.88
CA ILE A 132 10.70 -2.95 -3.49
C ILE A 132 11.65 -3.68 -2.54
N ALA A 133 12.09 -4.88 -2.91
CA ALA A 133 13.03 -5.66 -2.11
C ALA A 133 14.37 -4.94 -1.89
N ALA A 134 14.84 -4.18 -2.87
CA ALA A 134 16.02 -3.33 -2.75
C ALA A 134 15.79 -2.03 -1.94
N SER A 135 14.53 -1.61 -1.75
CA SER A 135 14.16 -0.29 -1.21
C SER A 135 14.24 -0.18 0.31
N ARG A 136 14.55 -1.25 1.04
CA ARG A 136 14.62 -1.28 2.52
C ARG A 136 13.34 -0.77 3.22
N PHE A 137 12.19 -0.94 2.60
CA PHE A 137 10.90 -0.82 3.29
C PHE A 137 10.63 -2.05 4.17
N ASP A 138 9.54 -2.05 4.92
CA ASP A 138 9.15 -3.16 5.80
C ASP A 138 8.37 -4.26 5.07
N GLY A 139 7.84 -3.96 3.89
CA GLY A 139 7.13 -4.91 3.05
C GLY A 139 6.50 -4.24 1.84
N ALA A 140 5.61 -4.97 1.17
CA ALA A 140 4.87 -4.47 0.02
C ALA A 140 3.36 -4.58 0.22
N LEU A 141 2.61 -3.75 -0.50
CA LEU A 141 1.18 -3.97 -0.77
C LEU A 141 0.99 -4.25 -2.26
N LEU A 142 0.33 -5.36 -2.56
CA LEU A 142 -0.10 -5.74 -3.92
C LEU A 142 -1.63 -5.75 -3.95
N SER A 143 -2.23 -5.10 -4.94
CA SER A 143 -3.68 -5.12 -5.11
C SER A 143 -4.09 -6.13 -6.19
N GLN A 144 -5.13 -6.91 -5.93
CA GLN A 144 -5.76 -7.83 -6.88
C GLN A 144 -7.26 -7.56 -6.98
N ARG A 145 -7.78 -7.54 -8.22
CA ARG A 145 -9.19 -7.24 -8.50
C ARG A 145 -9.93 -8.46 -9.01
N TRP A 146 -11.09 -8.74 -8.43
CA TRP A 146 -11.99 -9.81 -8.84
C TRP A 146 -13.20 -9.22 -9.54
N ASP A 147 -13.35 -9.50 -10.83
CA ASP A 147 -14.55 -9.09 -11.58
C ASP A 147 -15.75 -9.96 -11.15
N ALA A 148 -16.84 -9.31 -10.72
CA ALA A 148 -18.08 -9.96 -10.32
C ALA A 148 -18.76 -10.81 -11.41
N ARG A 149 -18.33 -10.71 -12.69
CA ARG A 149 -18.91 -11.50 -13.81
C ARG A 149 -17.94 -12.36 -14.63
N GLY A 150 -16.64 -12.27 -14.41
CA GLY A 150 -15.60 -13.10 -15.05
C GLY A 150 -15.50 -13.02 -16.60
N PRO A 151 -14.35 -13.37 -17.21
CA PRO A 151 -12.98 -13.09 -16.82
C PRO A 151 -12.37 -11.94 -17.66
N PRO A 152 -11.82 -10.89 -17.05
CA PRO A 152 -10.69 -10.17 -17.60
C PRO A 152 -9.39 -10.76 -17.03
N GLN A 153 -8.32 -10.83 -17.83
CA GLN A 153 -7.01 -11.38 -17.44
C GLN A 153 -6.41 -10.74 -16.16
N ALA A 154 -6.90 -9.56 -15.74
CA ALA A 154 -6.53 -8.88 -14.49
C ALA A 154 -7.16 -9.51 -13.23
N SER A 155 -8.13 -10.41 -13.37
CA SER A 155 -8.77 -11.17 -12.29
C SER A 155 -8.19 -12.57 -12.11
N GLN A 156 -6.99 -12.80 -12.64
CA GLN A 156 -6.34 -14.09 -12.54
C GLN A 156 -5.54 -14.18 -11.24
N PRO A 157 -5.75 -15.22 -10.40
CA PRO A 157 -5.11 -15.33 -9.09
C PRO A 157 -3.58 -15.48 -9.18
N TRP A 158 -3.05 -15.88 -10.34
CA TRP A 158 -1.60 -15.97 -10.57
C TRP A 158 -0.93 -14.61 -10.81
N CYS A 159 -1.69 -13.52 -11.02
CA CYS A 159 -1.12 -12.20 -11.28
C CYS A 159 -0.24 -11.69 -10.14
N VAL A 160 -0.56 -12.03 -8.88
CA VAL A 160 0.24 -11.63 -7.71
C VAL A 160 1.11 -12.76 -7.17
N ALA A 161 0.88 -14.01 -7.58
CA ALA A 161 1.54 -15.17 -7.00
C ALA A 161 3.07 -15.15 -7.18
N ALA A 162 3.53 -14.71 -8.36
CA ALA A 162 4.96 -14.58 -8.64
C ALA A 162 5.61 -13.46 -7.80
N ASP A 163 4.93 -12.30 -7.70
CA ASP A 163 5.38 -11.17 -6.89
C ASP A 163 5.45 -11.53 -5.40
N VAL A 164 4.44 -12.22 -4.86
CA VAL A 164 4.45 -12.73 -3.49
C VAL A 164 5.61 -13.70 -3.26
N ALA A 165 5.87 -14.63 -4.18
CA ALA A 165 6.98 -15.56 -4.07
C ALA A 165 8.34 -14.84 -4.08
N GLU A 166 8.50 -13.81 -4.92
CA GLU A 166 9.71 -12.99 -4.99
C GLU A 166 9.94 -12.20 -3.69
N LEU A 167 8.90 -11.56 -3.15
CA LEU A 167 8.97 -10.84 -1.87
C LEU A 167 9.27 -11.78 -0.70
N ALA A 168 8.63 -12.95 -0.67
CA ALA A 168 8.87 -13.97 0.34
C ALA A 168 10.32 -14.49 0.31
N ALA A 169 10.93 -14.62 -0.89
CA ALA A 169 12.34 -15.00 -1.02
C ALA A 169 13.31 -13.96 -0.41
N HIS A 170 12.85 -12.73 -0.22
CA HIS A 170 13.59 -11.64 0.45
C HIS A 170 13.14 -11.43 1.91
N ALA A 171 12.35 -12.36 2.46
CA ALA A 171 11.75 -12.28 3.80
C ALA A 171 10.95 -10.98 4.04
N LEU A 172 10.28 -10.48 2.99
CA LEU A 172 9.44 -9.29 3.08
C LEU A 172 7.96 -9.68 3.20
N PRO A 173 7.28 -9.26 4.28
CA PRO A 173 5.83 -9.38 4.39
C PRO A 173 5.12 -8.69 3.21
N THR A 174 4.02 -9.31 2.78
CA THR A 174 3.20 -8.83 1.68
C THR A 174 1.75 -8.68 2.14
N ILE A 175 1.21 -7.48 1.98
CA ILE A 175 -0.21 -7.19 2.15
C ILE A 175 -0.88 -7.38 0.78
N LEU A 176 -1.78 -8.35 0.67
CA LEU A 176 -2.62 -8.57 -0.49
C LEU A 176 -3.96 -7.86 -0.30
N ASP A 177 -4.14 -6.77 -1.04
CA ASP A 177 -5.35 -5.98 -1.03
C ASP A 177 -6.32 -6.47 -2.11
N LEU A 178 -7.37 -7.15 -1.67
CA LEU A 178 -8.35 -7.76 -2.55
C LEU A 178 -9.59 -6.89 -2.67
N CYS A 179 -10.10 -6.74 -3.88
CA CYS A 179 -11.31 -5.97 -4.16
C CYS A 179 -12.17 -6.68 -5.19
N ILE A 180 -13.48 -6.74 -4.98
CA ILE A 180 -14.44 -7.13 -6.00
C ILE A 180 -14.84 -5.88 -6.78
N THR A 181 -14.93 -5.97 -8.10
CA THR A 181 -15.33 -4.85 -8.95
C THR A 181 -16.63 -5.10 -9.66
N ASP A 182 -17.41 -4.03 -9.83
CA ASP A 182 -18.59 -3.99 -10.67
C ASP A 182 -18.25 -4.17 -12.17
N PRO A 183 -19.25 -4.34 -13.06
CA PRO A 183 -19.01 -4.48 -14.50
C PRO A 183 -18.37 -3.25 -15.17
N ASP A 184 -18.38 -2.08 -14.54
CA ASP A 184 -17.71 -0.87 -14.99
C ASP A 184 -16.25 -0.79 -14.47
N GLY A 185 -15.79 -1.82 -13.76
CA GLY A 185 -14.44 -1.94 -13.18
C GLY A 185 -14.26 -1.12 -11.90
N ARG A 186 -15.33 -0.65 -11.26
CA ARG A 186 -15.27 0.13 -10.03
C ARG A 186 -15.29 -0.78 -8.80
N PRO A 187 -14.58 -0.43 -7.72
CA PRO A 187 -14.67 -1.15 -6.46
C PRO A 187 -16.11 -1.28 -5.95
N GLU A 188 -16.55 -2.51 -5.68
CA GLU A 188 -17.83 -2.84 -5.09
C GLU A 188 -17.65 -3.09 -3.58
N PHE A 189 -18.32 -2.28 -2.76
CA PHE A 189 -18.18 -2.33 -1.31
C PHE A 189 -19.36 -3.03 -0.60
N ASP A 190 -20.51 -3.16 -1.27
CA ASP A 190 -21.70 -3.84 -0.73
C ASP A 190 -21.66 -5.33 -1.10
N THR A 191 -20.72 -6.06 -0.50
CA THR A 191 -20.49 -7.48 -0.78
C THR A 191 -20.88 -8.34 0.42
N THR A 192 -21.34 -9.55 0.13
CA THR A 192 -21.70 -10.56 1.12
C THR A 192 -20.61 -11.62 1.24
N TRP A 193 -20.63 -12.37 2.34
CA TRP A 193 -19.64 -13.43 2.56
C TRP A 193 -19.61 -14.49 1.46
N THR A 194 -20.74 -14.76 0.78
CA THR A 194 -20.79 -15.70 -0.34
C THR A 194 -20.02 -15.23 -1.56
N ASP A 195 -19.98 -13.90 -1.79
CA ASP A 195 -19.27 -13.31 -2.92
C ASP A 195 -17.75 -13.46 -2.80
N TRP A 196 -17.25 -13.65 -1.57
CA TRP A 196 -15.82 -13.76 -1.25
C TRP A 196 -15.27 -15.18 -1.19
N ILE A 197 -16.12 -16.22 -1.21
CA ILE A 197 -15.66 -17.62 -1.10
C ILE A 197 -14.69 -17.96 -2.23
N GLU A 198 -15.11 -17.75 -3.48
CA GLU A 198 -14.30 -18.09 -4.65
C GLU A 198 -13.07 -17.18 -4.79
N PRO A 199 -13.16 -15.84 -4.69
CA PRO A 199 -12.00 -14.95 -4.69
C PRO A 199 -10.92 -15.31 -3.68
N LEU A 200 -11.30 -15.58 -2.43
CA LEU A 200 -10.34 -15.93 -1.38
C LEU A 200 -9.71 -17.30 -1.63
N HIS A 201 -10.51 -18.30 -2.00
CA HIS A 201 -10.02 -19.64 -2.30
C HIS A 201 -9.06 -19.63 -3.49
N ALA A 202 -9.46 -18.98 -4.58
CA ALA A 202 -8.65 -18.90 -5.79
C ALA A 202 -7.35 -18.13 -5.55
N THR A 203 -7.39 -17.01 -4.83
CA THR A 203 -6.17 -16.24 -4.47
C THR A 203 -5.23 -17.09 -3.63
N THR A 204 -5.70 -17.62 -2.49
CA THR A 204 -4.86 -18.37 -1.54
C THR A 204 -4.30 -19.67 -2.15
N SER A 205 -5.07 -20.37 -2.98
CA SER A 205 -4.62 -21.59 -3.68
C SER A 205 -3.53 -21.33 -4.73
N ALA A 206 -3.46 -20.12 -5.29
CA ALA A 206 -2.45 -19.76 -6.29
C ALA A 206 -1.11 -19.35 -5.66
N LEU A 207 -1.09 -18.99 -4.37
CA LEU A 207 0.13 -18.57 -3.69
C LEU A 207 1.07 -19.76 -3.46
N ALA A 208 2.33 -19.61 -3.85
CA ALA A 208 3.36 -20.61 -3.57
C ALA A 208 3.68 -20.74 -2.06
N THR A 209 3.35 -19.72 -1.27
CA THR A 209 3.57 -19.66 0.18
C THR A 209 2.60 -18.66 0.82
N GLY A 210 2.15 -18.95 2.04
CA GLY A 210 1.42 -18.00 2.90
C GLY A 210 2.30 -17.30 3.93
N VAL A 211 3.61 -17.57 3.93
CA VAL A 211 4.54 -17.00 4.91
C VAL A 211 4.63 -15.49 4.73
N GLY A 212 4.29 -14.73 5.78
CA GLY A 212 4.32 -13.28 5.76
C GLY A 212 3.27 -12.63 4.85
N VAL A 213 2.22 -13.37 4.46
CA VAL A 213 1.12 -12.83 3.65
C VAL A 213 -0.04 -12.42 4.56
N TRP A 214 -0.46 -11.17 4.46
CA TRP A 214 -1.66 -10.64 5.11
C TRP A 214 -2.67 -10.24 4.05
N ILE A 215 -3.96 -10.46 4.30
CA ILE A 215 -5.02 -10.15 3.35
C ILE A 215 -5.85 -9.00 3.89
N THR A 216 -6.06 -7.97 3.07
CA THR A 216 -7.05 -6.92 3.32
C THR A 216 -8.22 -7.08 2.36
N VAL A 217 -9.42 -6.95 2.90
CA VAL A 217 -10.69 -6.96 2.15
C VAL A 217 -11.56 -5.81 2.64
N PRO A 218 -12.46 -5.27 1.79
CA PRO A 218 -13.56 -4.43 2.22
C PRO A 218 -14.39 -5.06 3.35
N ALA A 219 -15.21 -4.26 4.02
CA ALA A 219 -16.15 -4.79 5.00
C ALA A 219 -17.13 -5.78 4.33
N ILE A 220 -17.19 -7.00 4.85
CA ILE A 220 -18.01 -8.09 4.30
C ILE A 220 -19.26 -8.28 5.15
N SER A 221 -20.43 -8.19 4.52
CA SER A 221 -21.70 -8.52 5.17
C SER A 221 -21.73 -10.02 5.52
N GLY A 222 -21.80 -10.33 6.81
CA GLY A 222 -21.82 -11.71 7.30
C GLY A 222 -20.45 -12.38 7.41
N LEU A 223 -19.35 -11.61 7.52
CA LEU A 223 -17.97 -12.10 7.64
C LEU A 223 -17.77 -13.28 8.59
N ALA A 224 -18.52 -13.35 9.70
CA ALA A 224 -18.45 -14.45 10.67
C ALA A 224 -18.72 -15.85 10.07
N HIS A 225 -19.33 -15.95 8.88
CA HIS A 225 -19.54 -17.21 8.17
C HIS A 225 -18.34 -17.67 7.35
N LEU A 226 -17.31 -16.83 7.16
CA LEU A 226 -16.05 -17.18 6.48
C LEU A 226 -14.98 -17.71 7.44
N ALA A 227 -15.23 -17.66 8.75
CA ALA A 227 -14.29 -18.06 9.80
C ALA A 227 -14.31 -19.57 10.09
#